data_AF-A0A2J1DU37-F1
#
_entry.id   AF-A0A2J1DU37-F1
#
_cell.length_a   1.000
_cell.length_b   1.000
_cell.length_c   1.000
_cell.angle_alpha   90.00
_cell.angle_beta   90.00
_cell.angle_gamma   90.00
#
_symmetry.space_group_name_H-M   'P 1'
#
loop_
_entity.id
_entity.type
_entity.pdbx_description
1 polymer ?
#
loop_
_entity_poly.entity_id
_entity_poly.type
_entity_poly.pdbx_seq_one_letter_code
_entity_poly.pdbx_strand_id
1 'polypeptide(L)' 'YGHFAYGGLDITIDGQLIPGETKRTKGVNANAAMRVDPHLKNTCLVDTVGGSAVFYDTKVRLEKVNT' A
#
# COMPACT_ATOMS: atom_id res chain seq x y z
N TYR A 1 -13.57 0.53 -9.79
CA TYR A 1 -13.08 1.89 -9.44
C TYR A 1 -12.67 1.87 -7.97
N GLY A 2 -11.46 2.32 -7.65
CA GLY A 2 -10.84 2.20 -6.32
C GLY A 2 -9.35 1.88 -6.42
N HIS A 3 -8.62 1.90 -5.30
CA HIS A 3 -7.16 1.70 -5.30
C HIS A 3 -6.71 0.36 -5.91
N PHE A 4 -7.57 -0.67 -5.87
CA PHE A 4 -7.32 -1.99 -6.45
C PHE A 4 -7.40 -2.04 -7.98
N ALA A 5 -7.99 -1.03 -8.62
CA ALA A 5 -8.04 -0.94 -10.08
C ALA A 5 -6.76 -0.34 -10.68
N TYR A 6 -5.93 0.34 -9.87
CA TYR A 6 -4.72 1.00 -10.36
C TYR A 6 -3.70 0.01 -10.91
N GLY A 7 -3.48 0.06 -12.22
CA GLY A 7 -2.61 -0.85 -12.94
C GLY A 7 -3.09 -2.30 -12.93
N GLY A 8 -4.29 -2.60 -12.41
CA GLY A 8 -4.85 -3.96 -12.34
C GLY A 8 -5.82 -4.28 -13.48
N LEU A 9 -6.38 -3.24 -14.10
CA LEU A 9 -7.31 -3.32 -15.22
C LEU A 9 -6.73 -2.56 -16.41
N ASP A 10 -7.14 -2.96 -17.61
CA ASP A 10 -6.84 -2.23 -18.82
C ASP A 10 -7.46 -0.84 -18.76
N ILE A 11 -6.67 0.17 -19.14
CA ILE A 11 -7.14 1.54 -19.27
C ILE A 11 -6.78 2.05 -20.66
N THR A 12 -7.68 2.85 -21.25
CA THR A 12 -7.40 3.53 -22.52
C THR A 12 -7.22 5.02 -22.23
N ILE A 13 -6.07 5.57 -22.63
CA ILE A 13 -5.75 7.00 -22.54
C ILE A 13 -5.40 7.47 -23.95
N ASP A 14 -6.08 8.50 -24.45
CA ASP A 14 -5.86 9.06 -25.79
C ASP A 14 -5.88 8.01 -26.92
N GLY A 15 -6.78 7.03 -26.80
CA GLY A 15 -6.90 5.92 -27.77
C GLY A 15 -5.83 4.83 -27.65
N GLN A 16 -4.86 5.00 -26.75
CA GLN A 16 -3.83 3.99 -26.47
C GLN A 16 -4.27 3.07 -25.33
N LEU A 17 -4.23 1.76 -25.59
CA LEU A 17 -4.45 0.74 -24.57
C LEU A 17 -3.21 0.58 -23.67
N ILE A 18 -3.40 0.72 -22.37
CA ILE A 18 -2.43 0.40 -21.34
C ILE A 18 -2.90 -0.88 -20.65
N PRO A 19 -2.23 -2.03 -20.85
CA PRO A 19 -2.66 -3.29 -20.29
C PRO A 19 -2.48 -3.30 -18.77
N GLY A 20 -3.49 -3.78 -18.06
CA GLY A 20 -3.46 -4.00 -16.63
C GLY A 20 -2.75 -5.31 -16.26
N GLU A 21 -2.20 -5.36 -15.06
CA GLU A 21 -1.68 -6.58 -14.45
C GLU A 21 -2.70 -7.14 -13.46
N THR A 22 -3.43 -8.18 -13.85
CA THR A 22 -4.52 -8.77 -13.05
C THR A 22 -4.08 -9.14 -11.63
N LYS A 23 -2.80 -9.49 -11.41
CA LYS A 23 -2.26 -9.78 -10.07
C LYS A 23 -2.43 -8.62 -9.08
N ARG A 24 -2.41 -7.37 -9.55
CA ARG A 24 -2.56 -6.16 -8.72
C ARG A 24 -3.98 -5.99 -8.17
N THR A 25 -4.97 -6.62 -8.79
CA THR A 25 -6.36 -6.61 -8.33
C THR A 25 -6.57 -7.40 -7.04
N LYS A 26 -5.66 -8.32 -6.70
CA LYS A 26 -5.72 -9.10 -5.46
C LYS A 26 -5.58 -8.24 -4.20
N GLY A 27 -4.98 -7.05 -4.34
CA GLY A 27 -4.70 -6.15 -3.23
C GLY A 27 -3.56 -6.63 -2.33
N VAL A 28 -3.00 -5.69 -1.58
CA VAL A 28 -2.01 -5.96 -0.52
C VAL A 28 -2.40 -5.14 0.71
N ASN A 29 -2.48 -5.80 1.86
CA ASN A 29 -2.67 -5.10 3.13
C ASN A 29 -1.29 -4.71 3.69
N ALA A 30 -0.85 -3.49 3.40
CA ALA A 30 0.43 -2.97 3.88
C ALA A 30 0.43 -2.64 5.39
N ASN A 31 -0.73 -2.51 6.03
CA ASN A 31 -0.82 -2.14 7.45
C ASN A 31 -0.15 -3.18 8.36
N ALA A 32 -0.19 -4.46 7.97
CA ALA A 32 0.46 -5.54 8.72
C ALA A 32 1.99 -5.39 8.80
N ALA A 33 2.59 -4.64 7.87
CA ALA A 33 4.03 -4.38 7.85
C ALA A 33 4.42 -3.07 8.56
N MET A 34 3.44 -2.23 8.96
CA MET A 34 3.72 -0.92 9.55
C MET A 34 4.28 -1.03 10.97
N ARG A 35 5.12 -0.07 11.35
CA ARG A 35 5.73 0.00 12.67
C ARG A 35 4.67 0.30 13.74
N VAL A 36 4.61 -0.55 14.75
CA VAL A 36 3.85 -0.28 15.98
C VAL A 36 4.55 0.81 16.78
N ASP A 37 3.78 1.77 17.28
CA ASP A 37 4.30 2.81 18.15
C ASP A 37 4.89 2.19 19.43
N PRO A 38 6.16 2.46 19.76
CA PRO A 38 6.83 1.81 20.89
C PRO A 38 6.29 2.25 22.26
N HIS A 39 5.59 3.39 22.32
CA HIS A 39 4.99 3.93 23.54
C HIS A 39 3.54 3.46 23.70
N LEU A 40 2.71 3.62 22.66
CA LEU A 40 1.28 3.27 22.70
C LEU A 40 1.02 1.76 22.52
N LYS A 41 1.88 1.06 21.77
CA LYS A 41 1.93 -0.41 21.61
C LYS A 41 0.71 -1.11 21.01
N ASN A 42 -0.37 -0.40 20.70
CA ASN A 42 -1.60 -0.94 20.13
C ASN A 42 -2.03 -0.24 18.83
N THR A 43 -1.22 0.71 18.35
CA THR A 43 -1.48 1.51 17.16
C THR A 43 -0.17 1.79 16.43
N CYS A 44 -0.26 2.31 15.20
CA CYS A 44 0.89 2.78 14.46
C CYS A 44 1.42 4.10 15.03
N LEU A 45 2.54 4.57 14.49
CA LEU A 45 3.03 5.92 14.78
C LEU A 45 1.96 6.98 14.46
N VAL A 46 1.92 8.03 15.28
CA VAL A 46 0.97 9.13 15.16
C VAL A 46 1.69 10.47 15.09
N ASP A 47 1.20 11.36 14.23
CA ASP A 47 1.57 12.76 14.25
C ASP A 47 0.75 13.44 15.35
N THR A 48 1.42 13.83 16.43
CA THR A 48 0.79 14.42 17.60
C THR A 48 0.33 15.85 17.38
N VAL A 49 0.80 16.53 16.32
CA VAL A 49 0.38 17.89 15.98
C VAL A 49 -0.87 17.86 15.10
N GLY A 50 -0.85 17.05 14.04
CA GLY A 50 -1.96 16.94 13.09
C GLY A 50 -3.04 15.91 13.47
N GLY A 51 -2.80 15.06 14.47
CA GLY A 51 -3.74 14.01 14.91
C GLY A 51 -3.91 12.86 13.91
N SER A 52 -2.94 12.66 13.02
CA SER A 52 -3.02 11.69 11.93
C SER A 52 -2.19 10.43 12.18
N ALA A 53 -2.50 9.35 11.47
CA ALA A 53 -1.67 8.15 11.42
C ALA A 53 -0.48 8.35 10.48
N VAL A 54 0.71 7.99 10.93
CA VAL A 54 1.94 8.03 10.12
C VAL A 54 2.05 6.72 9.35
N PHE A 55 1.65 6.74 8.08
CA PHE A 55 1.78 5.59 7.15
C PHE A 55 3.15 5.52 6.46
N TYR A 56 4.01 6.49 6.74
CA TYR A 56 5.34 6.62 6.16
C TYR A 56 6.40 6.21 7.21
N ASP A 57 7.68 6.16 6.86
CA ASP A 57 8.80 5.89 7.79
C ASP A 57 8.92 4.46 8.38
N THR A 58 8.06 3.51 8.01
CA THR A 58 8.33 2.11 8.31
C THR A 58 9.33 1.52 7.30
N LYS A 59 10.55 1.23 7.75
CA LYS A 59 11.55 0.53 6.95
C LYS A 59 11.23 -0.97 6.92
N VAL A 60 11.09 -1.52 5.72
CA VAL A 60 10.87 -2.95 5.49
C VAL A 60 12.02 -3.55 4.69
N ARG A 61 12.34 -4.82 4.95
CA ARG A 61 13.19 -5.63 4.07
C ARG A 61 12.30 -6.37 3.08
N LEU A 62 12.60 -6.23 1.79
CA LEU A 62 11.91 -6.98 0.74
C LEU A 62 12.69 -8.26 0.44
N GLU A 63 11.97 -9.38 0.42
CA GLU A 63 12.52 -10.69 0.05
C GLU A 63 11.68 -11.26 -1.08
N LYS A 64 12.36 -11.82 -2.08
CA LYS A 64 11.67 -12.52 -3.15
C LYS A 64 11.10 -13.82 -2.61
N VAL A 65 9.80 -14.00 -2.75
CA VAL A 65 9.18 -15.31 -2.50
C VAL A 65 9.46 -16.19 -3.71
N ASN A 66 10.16 -17.31 -3.50
CA ASN A 66 10.29 -18.36 -4.50
C ASN A 66 9.05 -19.25 -4.37
N THR A 67 8.07 -19.04 -5.24
CA THR A 67 6.89 -19.92 -5.39
C THR A 67 6.98 -20.67 -6.69
#